data_AF-A0A957IJ39-F1
#
_entry.id   AF-A0A957IJ39-F1
#
_cell.length_a   1.000
_cell.length_b   1.000
_cell.length_c   1.000
_cell.angle_alpha   90.00
_cell.angle_beta   90.00
_cell.angle_gamma   90.00
#
_symmetry.space_group_name_H-M   'P 1'
#
loop_
_entity.id
_entity.type
_entity.pdbx_description
1 polymer ?
#
loop_
_entity_poly.entity_id
_entity_poly.type
_entity_poly.pdbx_seq_one_letter_code
_entity_poly.pdbx_strand_id
1 'polypeptide(L)' 'MTNKFVRPDIAEMEPYIPIVPFEVLSARLGRPPEEIIKLDANENPYGPSPQALAALADGEFFHIYP' A
#
# COMPACT_ATOMS: atom_id res chain seq x y z
N MET A 1 -16.05 0.76 -28.10
CA MET A 1 -16.69 -0.57 -28.24
C MET A 1 -16.82 -1.16 -26.86
N THR A 2 -18.03 -1.44 -26.40
CA THR A 2 -18.27 -2.06 -25.10
C THR A 2 -17.89 -3.54 -25.16
N ASN A 3 -16.99 -3.97 -24.27
CA ASN A 3 -16.58 -5.38 -24.15
C ASN A 3 -17.77 -6.20 -23.63
N LYS A 4 -18.30 -7.13 -24.45
CA LYS A 4 -19.48 -7.96 -24.14
C LYS A 4 -19.35 -8.73 -22.81
N PHE A 5 -18.12 -8.99 -22.36
CA PHE A 5 -17.85 -9.76 -21.14
C PHE A 5 -17.66 -8.89 -19.89
N VAL A 6 -17.70 -7.56 -20.00
CA VAL A 6 -17.49 -6.63 -18.88
C VAL A 6 -18.78 -5.85 -18.65
N ARG A 7 -19.23 -5.78 -17.39
CA ARG A 7 -20.41 -5.00 -17.06
C ARG A 7 -20.18 -3.50 -17.34
N PRO A 8 -21.18 -2.75 -17.85
CA PRO A 8 -21.03 -1.33 -18.16
C PRO A 8 -20.53 -0.49 -16.98
N ASP A 9 -21.04 -0.76 -15.77
CA ASP A 9 -20.64 -0.04 -14.56
C ASP A 9 -19.16 -0.19 -14.22
N ILE A 10 -18.55 -1.35 -14.55
CA ILE A 10 -17.11 -1.58 -14.38
C ILE A 10 -16.31 -0.87 -15.48
N ALA A 11 -16.82 -0.89 -16.72
CA ALA A 11 -16.15 -0.24 -17.85
C ALA A 11 -16.15 1.29 -17.75
N GLU A 12 -17.11 1.86 -17.03
CA GLU A 12 -17.24 3.29 -16.76
C GLU A 12 -16.50 3.73 -15.48
N MET A 13 -15.92 2.81 -14.70
CA MET A 13 -15.11 3.18 -13.55
C MET A 13 -13.86 3.92 -14.00
N GLU A 14 -13.53 4.99 -13.27
CA GLU A 14 -12.23 5.64 -13.43
C GLU A 14 -11.10 4.63 -13.19
N PRO A 15 -10.07 4.60 -14.06
CA PRO A 15 -8.93 3.71 -13.86
C PRO A 15 -8.26 3.94 -12.51
N TYR A 16 -7.88 2.84 -11.85
CA TYR A 16 -7.07 2.93 -10.64
C TYR A 16 -5.71 3.53 -10.99
N ILE A 17 -5.37 4.65 -10.33
CA ILE A 17 -4.07 5.28 -10.46
C ILE A 17 -3.16 4.69 -9.38
N PRO A 18 -2.14 3.90 -9.75
CA PRO A 18 -1.23 3.34 -8.76
C PRO A 18 -0.38 4.44 -8.13
N ILE A 19 -0.03 4.23 -6.86
CA ILE A 19 0.96 5.08 -6.20
C ILE A 19 2.33 4.93 -6.88
N VAL A 20 3.11 6.01 -6.87
CA VAL A 20 4.49 5.97 -7.38
C VAL A 20 5.37 5.25 -6.34
N PRO A 21 6.15 4.22 -6.72
CA PRO A 21 7.07 3.57 -5.80
C PRO A 21 8.04 4.55 -5.16
N PHE A 22 8.38 4.29 -3.90
CA PHE A 22 9.16 5.22 -3.08
C PHE A 22 10.57 5.45 -3.65
N GLU A 23 11.18 4.42 -4.20
CA GLU A 23 12.51 4.45 -4.84
C GLU A 23 12.50 5.31 -6.11
N VAL A 24 11.42 5.24 -6.88
CA VAL A 24 11.22 6.05 -8.09
C VAL A 24 11.06 7.52 -7.71
N LEU A 25 10.33 7.81 -6.64
CA LEU A 25 10.16 9.17 -6.13
C LEU A 25 11.49 9.74 -5.62
N SER A 26 12.24 8.97 -4.83
CA SER A 26 13.58 9.34 -4.35
C SER A 26 14.53 9.71 -5.50
N ALA A 27 14.63 8.85 -6.52
CA ALA A 27 15.45 9.10 -7.70
C ALA A 27 15.00 10.35 -8.48
N ARG A 28 13.69 10.55 -8.65
CA ARG A 28 13.13 11.72 -9.36
C ARG A 28 13.37 13.04 -8.62
N LEU A 29 13.33 13.01 -7.29
CA LEU A 29 13.55 14.19 -6.45
C LEU A 29 15.04 14.46 -6.20
N GLY A 30 15.92 13.51 -6.52
CA GLY A 30 17.35 13.63 -6.23
C GLY A 30 17.64 13.69 -4.72
N ARG A 31 16.77 13.08 -3.91
CA ARG A 31 16.87 13.08 -2.44
C ARG A 31 16.98 11.66 -1.92
N PRO A 32 17.83 11.41 -0.93
CA PRO A 32 17.89 10.11 -0.31
C PRO A 32 16.57 9.81 0.42
N PRO A 33 16.13 8.54 0.48
CA PRO A 33 14.85 8.16 1.08
C PRO A 33 14.61 8.69 2.50
N GLU A 34 15.66 8.75 3.32
CA GLU A 34 15.64 9.27 4.68
C GLU A 34 15.28 10.76 4.80
N GLU A 35 15.37 11.53 3.72
CA GLU A 35 14.92 12.94 3.66
C GLU A 35 13.45 13.09 3.25
N ILE A 36 12.75 11.99 2.93
CA ILE A 36 11.39 12.02 2.40
C ILE A 36 10.39 11.57 3.47
N ILE A 37 9.49 12.47 3.85
CA ILE A 37 8.40 12.18 4.79
C ILE A 37 7.14 11.82 3.98
N LYS A 38 6.63 10.59 4.18
CA LYS A 38 5.36 10.13 3.59
C LYS A 38 4.17 10.63 4.38
N LEU A 39 3.21 11.27 3.71
CA LEU A 39 1.97 11.82 4.33
C LEU A 39 0.71 11.46 3.52
N ASP A 40 0.80 10.48 2.63
CA ASP A 40 -0.22 10.14 1.62
C ASP A 40 -0.98 8.84 1.89
N ALA A 41 -0.59 8.08 2.92
CA ALA A 41 -1.12 6.74 3.20
C ALA A 41 -1.94 6.63 4.50
N ASN A 42 -2.13 7.71 5.26
CA ASN A 42 -2.76 7.70 6.59
C ASN A 42 -2.14 6.69 7.58
N GLU A 43 -0.86 6.36 7.41
CA GLU A 43 -0.12 5.46 8.28
C GLU A 43 0.12 6.08 9.67
N ASN A 44 0.26 5.25 10.69
CA ASN A 44 0.68 5.73 12.01
C ASN A 44 2.15 6.18 11.95
N PRO A 45 2.49 7.45 12.20
CA PRO A 45 3.86 7.94 12.13
C PRO A 45 4.79 7.29 13.17
N TYR A 46 4.23 6.68 14.22
CA TYR A 46 4.99 5.97 15.25
C TYR A 46 5.22 4.48 14.92
N GLY A 47 4.70 3.99 13.80
CA GLY A 47 4.76 2.58 13.43
C GLY A 47 3.77 1.70 14.22
N PRO A 48 3.90 0.37 14.12
CA PRO A 48 3.03 -0.57 14.83
C PRO A 48 3.27 -0.56 16.34
N SER A 49 2.24 -0.94 17.11
CA SER A 49 2.35 -1.10 18.57
C SER A 49 3.43 -2.14 18.93
N PRO A 50 4.29 -1.88 19.93
CA PRO A 50 5.27 -2.86 20.41
C PRO A 50 4.62 -4.19 20.85
N GLN A 51 3.41 -4.13 21.43
CA GLN A 51 2.68 -5.34 21.84
C GLN A 51 2.20 -6.16 20.64
N ALA A 52 1.79 -5.48 19.56
CA ALA A 52 1.39 -6.15 18.32
C ALA A 52 2.60 -6.83 17.66
N LEU A 53 3.76 -6.17 17.64
CA LEU A 53 5.01 -6.76 17.14
C LEU A 53 5.42 -8.00 17.94
N ALA A 54 5.32 -7.96 19.27
CA ALA A 54 5.61 -9.11 20.12
C ALA A 54 4.67 -10.29 19.84
N ALA A 55 3.35 -10.04 19.77
CA ALA A 55 2.38 -11.09 19.45
C ALA A 55 2.60 -11.70 18.05
N LEU A 56 3.00 -10.89 17.08
CA LEU A 56 3.33 -11.36 15.73
C LEU A 56 4.63 -12.17 15.68
N ALA A 57 5.62 -11.84 16.53
CA ALA A 57 6.90 -12.55 16.56
C ALA A 57 6.75 -13.99 17.09
N ASP A 58 5.84 -14.20 18.04
CA ASP A 58 5.61 -15.50 18.68
C ASP A 58 4.50 -16.33 18.03
N GLY A 59 3.72 -15.74 17.12
CA GLY A 59 2.59 -16.43 16.49
C GLY A 59 3.01 -17.31 15.31
N GLU A 60 2.40 -18.49 15.24
CA GLU A 60 2.54 -19.41 14.12
C GLU A 60 1.20 -19.55 13.38
N PHE A 61 1.25 -20.02 12.13
CA PHE A 61 0.06 -20.38 11.36
C PHE A 61 -0.97 -19.25 11.13
N PHE A 62 -0.56 -17.98 11.03
CA PHE A 62 -1.47 -16.84 10.79
C PHE A 62 -2.37 -16.97 9.55
N HIS A 63 -1.97 -17.78 8.57
CA HIS A 63 -2.74 -18.05 7.35
C HIS A 63 -3.78 -19.17 7.52
N ILE A 64 -3.71 -19.93 8.62
CA ILE A 64 -4.68 -20.96 8.96
C ILE A 64 -5.78 -20.28 9.76
N TYR A 65 -6.87 -20.00 9.05
CA TYR A 65 -8.15 -19.73 9.71
C TYR A 65 -8.61 -21.00 10.43
N PRO A 66 -9.36 -20.91 11.54
CA PRO A 66 -10.13 -22.05 12.02
C PRO A 66 -10.91 -22.78 10.91
#